data_AF-A0A3L9ZYI6-F1
#
_entry.id   AF-A0A3L9ZYI6-F1
#
_cell.length_a   1.000
_cell.length_b   1.000
_cell.length_c   1.000
_cell.angle_alpha   90.00
_cell.angle_beta   90.00
_cell.angle_gamma   90.00
#
_symmetry.space_group_name_H-M   'P 1'
#
loop_
_entity.id
_entity.type
_entity.pdbx_description
1 polymer ?
#
loop_
_entity_poly.entity_id
_entity_poly.type
_entity_poly.pdbx_seq_one_letter_code
_entity_poly.pdbx_strand_id
1 'polypeptide(L)'
;MEVLEKRLTFLTLVQLNKVDSNFKLKMATNKELLNKGIKYLGGALPLLFIGPAVIYNAFMNKDNVWHYLVLAFGIIFCIAGVYLAFLGLKIIMKSLFND
;
A
#
# COMPACT_ATOMS: atom_id res chain seq x y z
N MET A 1 50.44 10.71 -26.96
CA MET A 1 49.33 9.77 -27.27
C MET A 1 48.71 9.24 -25.98
N GLU A 2 49.48 8.61 -25.10
CA GLU A 2 48.98 7.98 -23.84
C GLU A 2 48.28 8.93 -22.85
N VAL A 3 48.76 10.17 -22.73
CA VAL A 3 48.14 11.20 -21.87
C VAL A 3 46.75 11.60 -22.36
N LEU A 4 46.51 11.55 -23.66
CA LEU A 4 45.22 11.92 -24.26
C LEU A 4 44.17 10.82 -24.00
N GLU A 5 44.56 9.54 -24.16
CA GLU A 5 43.69 8.42 -23.83
C GLU A 5 43.29 8.43 -22.36
N LYS A 6 44.24 8.57 -21.43
CA LYS A 6 43.92 8.65 -19.99
C LYS A 6 42.92 9.77 -19.66
N ARG A 7 43.01 10.92 -20.34
CA ARG A 7 42.05 12.01 -20.17
C ARG A 7 40.67 11.65 -20.72
N LEU A 8 40.61 10.98 -21.87
CA LEU A 8 39.36 10.50 -22.45
C LEU A 8 38.67 9.47 -21.54
N THR A 9 39.43 8.50 -21.02
CA THR A 9 38.90 7.48 -20.09
C THR A 9 38.44 8.11 -18.77
N PHE A 10 39.17 9.09 -18.26
CA PHE A 10 38.79 9.82 -17.05
C PHE A 10 37.49 10.60 -17.26
N LEU A 11 37.34 11.30 -18.39
CA LEU A 11 36.11 12.02 -18.74
C LEU A 11 34.92 11.05 -18.86
N THR A 12 35.09 9.90 -19.51
CA THR A 12 34.01 8.90 -19.61
C THR A 12 33.61 8.33 -18.25
N LEU A 13 34.57 8.09 -17.35
CA LEU A 13 34.29 7.61 -15.98
C LEU A 13 33.55 8.67 -15.14
N VAL A 14 33.93 9.95 -15.28
CA VAL A 14 33.23 11.06 -14.61
C VAL A 14 31.80 11.21 -15.13
N GLN A 15 31.58 11.09 -16.45
CA GLN A 15 30.24 11.14 -17.02
C GLN A 15 29.39 9.93 -16.58
N LEU A 16 29.95 8.71 -16.58
CA LEU A 16 29.26 7.50 -16.10
C LEU A 16 28.84 7.62 -14.64
N ASN A 17 29.75 8.05 -13.75
CA ASN A 17 29.44 8.22 -12.33
C ASN A 17 28.37 9.31 -12.10
N LYS A 18 28.38 10.37 -12.93
CA LYS A 18 27.33 11.40 -12.90
C LYS A 18 25.98 10.87 -13.39
N VAL A 19 25.94 9.99 -14.39
CA VAL A 19 24.69 9.37 -14.87
C VAL A 19 24.13 8.38 -13.84
N ASP A 20 24.95 7.51 -13.26
CA ASP A 20 24.53 6.56 -12.22
C ASP A 20 24.00 7.25 -10.95
N SER A 21 24.64 8.34 -10.52
CA SER A 21 24.17 9.11 -9.36
C SER A 21 22.83 9.81 -9.61
N ASN A 22 22.60 10.35 -10.81
CA ASN A 22 21.30 10.94 -11.18
C ASN A 22 20.19 9.89 -11.33
N PHE A 23 20.52 8.69 -11.82
CA PHE A 23 19.57 7.57 -11.90
C PHE A 23 19.18 7.06 -10.51
N LYS A 24 20.15 6.92 -9.60
CA LYS A 24 19.92 6.49 -8.20
C LYS A 24 19.02 7.46 -7.41
N LEU A 25 19.04 8.75 -7.75
CA LEU A 25 18.21 9.78 -7.11
C LEU A 25 16.73 9.73 -7.56
N LYS A 26 16.42 9.11 -8.71
CA LYS A 26 15.08 9.14 -9.34
C LYS A 26 14.18 7.93 -9.01
N MET A 27 14.67 6.94 -8.25
CA MET A 27 13.97 5.67 -7.95
C MET A 27 13.56 5.52 -6.48
N ALA A 28 13.50 6.59 -5.71
CA ALA A 28 13.01 6.53 -4.34
C ALA A 28 11.48 6.52 -4.32
N THR A 29 10.85 5.34 -4.41
CA THR A 29 9.44 5.13 -4.04
C THR A 29 9.12 5.93 -2.78
N ASN A 30 8.00 6.65 -2.77
CA ASN A 30 7.61 7.47 -1.63
C ASN A 30 7.25 6.56 -0.44
N LYS A 31 8.25 6.19 0.36
CA LYS A 31 8.15 5.28 1.51
C LYS A 31 7.15 5.76 2.54
N GLU A 32 6.91 7.07 2.61
CA GLU A 32 5.95 7.70 3.52
C GLU A 32 4.51 7.36 3.12
N LEU A 33 4.18 7.49 1.83
CA LEU A 33 2.91 7.08 1.25
C LEU A 33 2.72 5.56 1.34
N LEU A 34 3.77 4.78 1.09
CA LEU A 34 3.72 3.31 1.20
C LEU A 34 3.35 2.89 2.63
N ASN A 35 4.00 3.47 3.63
CA ASN A 35 3.77 3.16 5.03
C ASN A 35 2.34 3.56 5.47
N LYS A 36 1.81 4.68 4.95
CA LYS A 36 0.39 5.03 5.13
C LYS A 36 -0.54 3.96 4.55
N GLY A 37 -0.31 3.53 3.31
CA GLY A 37 -1.13 2.50 2.65
C GLY A 37 -1.12 1.17 3.42
N ILE A 38 0.05 0.73 3.89
CA ILE A 38 0.19 -0.48 4.71
C ILE A 38 -0.55 -0.35 6.04
N LYS A 39 -0.52 0.81 6.71
CA LYS A 39 -1.31 1.06 7.93
C LYS A 39 -2.82 0.91 7.68
N TYR A 40 -3.33 1.46 6.58
CA TYR A 40 -4.75 1.30 6.22
C TYR A 40 -5.11 -0.15 5.91
N LEU A 41 -4.24 -0.88 5.21
CA LEU A 41 -4.44 -2.30 4.93
C LEU A 41 -4.42 -3.16 6.19
N GLY A 42 -3.47 -2.88 7.10
CA GLY A 42 -3.33 -3.57 8.38
C GLY A 42 -4.55 -3.36 9.29
N GLY A 43 -5.22 -2.21 9.20
CA GLY A 43 -6.50 -1.97 9.89
C GLY A 43 -7.71 -2.58 9.18
N ALA A 44 -7.69 -2.67 7.84
CA ALA A 44 -8.76 -3.27 7.07
C ALA A 44 -8.84 -4.79 7.29
N LEU A 45 -7.69 -5.47 7.42
CA LEU A 45 -7.61 -6.91 7.58
C LEU A 45 -8.43 -7.44 8.78
N PRO A 46 -8.23 -6.99 10.04
CA PRO A 46 -9.03 -7.46 11.16
C PRO A 46 -10.51 -7.09 11.00
N LEU A 47 -10.81 -5.93 10.42
CA LEU A 47 -12.19 -5.50 10.17
C LEU A 47 -12.94 -6.45 9.23
N LEU A 48 -12.22 -6.95 8.21
CA LEU A 48 -12.75 -7.87 7.20
C LEU A 48 -12.92 -9.30 7.73
N PHE A 49 -12.23 -9.68 8.81
CA PHE A 49 -12.48 -10.93 9.53
C PHE A 49 -13.59 -10.79 10.59
N ILE A 50 -13.62 -9.67 11.31
CA ILE A 50 -14.62 -9.41 12.35
C ILE A 50 -16.02 -9.24 11.75
N GLY A 51 -16.16 -8.53 10.63
CA GLY A 51 -17.46 -8.30 9.98
C GLY A 51 -18.23 -9.60 9.69
N PRO A 52 -17.66 -10.54 8.91
CA PRO A 52 -18.28 -11.84 8.62
C PRO A 52 -18.48 -12.70 9.87
N ALA A 53 -17.55 -12.66 10.84
CA ALA A 53 -17.69 -13.40 12.09
C ALA A 53 -18.88 -12.90 12.92
N VAL A 54 -19.13 -11.59 12.96
CA VAL A 54 -20.29 -10.97 13.61
C VAL A 54 -21.58 -11.34 12.89
N ILE A 55 -21.58 -11.29 11.55
CA ILE A 55 -22.73 -11.73 10.72
C ILE A 55 -23.06 -13.20 10.98
N TYR A 56 -22.05 -14.08 11.03
CA TYR A 56 -22.24 -15.50 11.30
C TYR A 56 -22.87 -15.75 12.68
N ASN A 57 -22.39 -15.05 13.72
CA ASN A 57 -22.97 -15.12 15.06
C ASN A 57 -24.42 -14.61 15.11
N ALA A 58 -24.73 -13.54 14.37
CA ALA A 58 -26.09 -13.01 14.26
C ALA A 58 -27.03 -14.00 13.56
N PHE A 59 -26.55 -14.73 12.54
CA PHE A 59 -27.33 -15.75 11.84
C PHE A 59 -27.58 -17.02 12.65
N MET A 60 -26.76 -17.34 13.65
CA MET A 60 -26.98 -18.50 14.53
C MET A 60 -28.06 -18.25 15.59
N ASN A 61 -28.26 -16.99 16.00
CA ASN A 61 -29.21 -16.61 17.05
C ASN A 61 -30.46 -15.92 16.48
N LYS A 62 -31.13 -16.56 15.50
CA LYS A 62 -32.32 -15.99 14.82
C LYS A 62 -33.54 -15.78 15.72
N ASP A 63 -33.55 -16.39 16.91
CA ASP A 63 -34.72 -16.38 17.80
C ASP A 63 -34.92 -15.05 18.57
N ASN A 64 -33.92 -14.15 18.62
CA ASN A 64 -34.02 -12.88 19.33
C ASN A 64 -34.06 -11.68 18.38
N VAL A 65 -35.04 -10.79 18.50
CA VAL A 65 -35.22 -9.57 17.67
C VAL A 65 -33.94 -8.72 17.51
N TRP A 66 -33.05 -8.77 18.51
CA TRP A 66 -31.76 -8.07 18.51
C TRP A 66 -30.77 -8.54 17.42
N HIS A 67 -30.97 -9.72 16.83
CA HIS A 67 -30.09 -10.25 15.78
C HIS A 67 -30.11 -9.41 14.50
N TYR A 68 -31.24 -8.81 14.14
CA TYR A 68 -31.35 -7.92 12.97
C TYR A 68 -30.47 -6.68 13.11
N LEU A 69 -30.34 -6.16 14.33
CA LEU A 69 -29.57 -4.97 14.64
C LEU A 69 -28.06 -5.28 14.50
N VAL A 70 -27.62 -6.41 15.06
CA VAL A 70 -26.24 -6.89 14.91
C VAL A 70 -25.91 -7.25 13.46
N LEU A 71 -26.85 -7.85 12.73
CA LEU A 71 -26.71 -8.17 11.31
C LEU A 71 -26.49 -6.90 10.46
N ALA A 72 -27.28 -5.85 10.71
CA ALA A 72 -27.14 -4.56 10.03
C ALA A 72 -25.76 -3.93 10.30
N PHE A 73 -25.31 -3.92 11.56
CA PHE A 73 -23.96 -3.46 11.90
C PHE A 73 -22.86 -4.29 11.23
N GLY A 74 -23.00 -5.63 11.19
CA GLY A 74 -22.05 -6.51 10.55
C GLY A 74 -21.89 -6.23 9.05
N ILE A 75 -22.98 -5.98 8.34
CA ILE A 75 -22.97 -5.60 6.92
C ILE A 75 -22.23 -4.26 6.73
N ILE A 76 -22.53 -3.27 7.57
CA ILE A 76 -21.86 -1.96 7.53
C ILE A 76 -20.35 -2.12 7.77
N PHE A 77 -19.95 -2.92 8.76
CA PHE A 77 -18.54 -3.20 9.04
C PHE A 77 -17.84 -3.91 7.87
N CYS A 78 -18.52 -4.84 7.21
CA CYS A 78 -17.98 -5.55 6.05
C CYS A 78 -17.76 -4.59 4.86
N ILE A 79 -18.74 -3.74 4.56
CA ILE A 79 -18.63 -2.70 3.51
C ILE A 79 -17.50 -1.72 3.86
N ALA A 80 -17.44 -1.25 5.10
CA ALA A 80 -16.37 -0.36 5.56
C ALA A 80 -14.98 -1.01 5.46
N GLY A 81 -14.85 -2.28 5.80
CA GLY A 81 -13.60 -3.04 5.67
C GLY A 81 -13.13 -3.17 4.24
N VAL A 82 -14.03 -3.54 3.32
CA VAL A 82 -13.73 -3.61 1.88
C VAL A 82 -13.34 -2.23 1.34
N TYR A 83 -14.06 -1.17 1.72
CA TYR A 83 -13.75 0.20 1.32
C TYR A 83 -12.37 0.65 1.80
N LEU A 84 -12.03 0.39 3.06
CA LEU A 84 -10.73 0.72 3.64
C LEU A 84 -9.60 -0.07 2.97
N ALA A 85 -9.82 -1.35 2.64
CA ALA A 85 -8.87 -2.17 1.91
C ALA A 85 -8.59 -1.61 0.51
N PHE A 86 -9.63 -1.25 -0.25
CA PHE A 86 -9.49 -0.61 -1.56
C PHE A 86 -8.73 0.71 -1.47
N LEU A 87 -9.02 1.54 -0.47
CA LEU A 87 -8.31 2.80 -0.27
C LEU A 87 -6.83 2.58 0.06
N GLY A 88 -6.52 1.62 0.94
CA GLY A 88 -5.15 1.24 1.28
C GLY A 88 -4.38 0.74 0.07
N LEU A 89 -4.97 -0.15 -0.74
CA LEU A 89 -4.38 -0.63 -2.00
C LEU A 89 -4.13 0.51 -2.98
N LYS A 90 -5.09 1.44 -3.13
CA LYS A 90 -4.94 2.60 -4.02
C LYS A 90 -3.76 3.49 -3.60
N ILE A 91 -3.57 3.70 -2.30
CA ILE A 91 -2.45 4.47 -1.75
C ILE A 91 -1.11 3.77 -1.99
N ILE A 92 -1.06 2.43 -1.82
CA ILE A 92 0.13 1.62 -2.12
C ILE A 92 0.47 1.73 -3.61
N MET A 93 -0.52 1.58 -4.49
CA MET A 93 -0.33 1.68 -5.94
C MET A 93 0.22 3.06 -6.31
N LYS A 94 -0.39 4.12 -5.78
CA LYS A 94 0.05 5.50 -6.00
C LYS A 94 1.48 5.74 -5.50
N SER A 95 1.83 5.16 -4.35
CA SER A 95 3.18 5.24 -3.79
C SER A 95 4.25 4.55 -4.66
N LEU A 96 3.93 3.37 -5.19
CA LEU A 96 4.84 2.56 -6.00
C LEU A 96 5.09 3.18 -7.37
N PHE A 97 4.04 3.67 -8.02
CA PHE A 97 4.13 4.24 -9.36
C PHE A 97 4.44 5.74 -9.37
N ASN A 98 4.43 6.40 -8.21
CA ASN A 98 4.69 7.84 -8.07
C ASN A 98 3.81 8.72 -8.99
N ASP A 99 2.59 8.24 -9.25
CA ASP A 99 1.48 8.99 -9.87
C ASP A 99 0.69 9.81 -8.82
#